data_AF-A0A0H3V3G6-F1
#
_entry.id   AF-A0A0H3V3G6-F1
#
_cell.length_a   1.000
_cell.length_b   1.000
_cell.length_c   1.000
_cell.angle_alpha   90.00
_cell.angle_beta   90.00
_cell.angle_gamma   90.00
#
_symmetry.space_group_name_H-M   'P 1'
#
loop_
_entity.id
_entity.type
_entity.pdbx_description
1 polymer ?
#
loop_
_entity_poly.entity_id
_entity_poly.type
_entity_poly.pdbx_seq_one_letter_code
_entity_poly.pdbx_strand_id
1 'polypeptide(L)' 'CYISEINKNNAYCDPNNGQWPCAPGQKYYGRGPLQISWNYNYGPAGRDIGFNGLGDPNRVAQDAVIAFKAALWFWTNNVH' A
#
# COMPACT_ATOMS: atom_id res chain seq x y z
N CYS A 1 1.96 19.14 -4.12
CA CYS A 1 2.00 18.09 -3.08
C CYS A 1 0.99 17.01 -3.43
N TYR A 2 1.33 15.73 -3.23
CA TYR A 2 0.51 14.61 -3.70
C TYR A 2 0.32 13.57 -2.59
N ILE A 3 -0.92 13.09 -2.42
CA ILE A 3 -1.27 12.01 -1.49
C ILE A 3 -1.08 10.65 -2.16
N SER A 4 -1.21 10.60 -3.49
CA SER A 4 -1.04 9.39 -4.30
C SER A 4 -0.21 9.70 -5.54
N GLU A 5 0.38 8.65 -6.10
CA GLU A 5 1.10 8.69 -7.36
C GLU A 5 0.27 9.36 -8.47
N ILE A 6 0.94 10.19 -9.28
CA ILE A 6 0.29 10.94 -10.36
C ILE A 6 -0.15 9.98 -11.48
N ASN A 7 0.75 9.08 -11.89
CA ASN A 7 0.48 8.11 -12.94
C ASN A 7 0.00 6.79 -12.33
N LYS A 8 -1.28 6.45 -12.52
CA LYS A 8 -1.93 5.27 -11.91
C LYS A 8 -2.21 4.16 -12.92
N ASN A 9 -1.49 4.16 -14.04
CA ASN A 9 -1.69 3.19 -15.12
C ASN A 9 -1.19 1.80 -14.73
N ASN A 10 -0.10 1.73 -13.98
CA ASN A 10 0.40 0.47 -13.45
C ASN A 10 -0.44 0.03 -12.23
N ALA A 11 -0.81 -1.24 -12.18
CA ALA A 11 -1.55 -1.82 -11.07
C ALA A 11 -0.65 -2.10 -9.86
N TYR A 12 0.68 -2.16 -10.04
CA TYR A 12 1.65 -2.55 -9.02
C TYR A 12 1.22 -3.85 -8.33
N CYS A 13 0.78 -4.81 -9.13
CA CYS A 13 0.36 -6.12 -8.69
C CYS A 13 1.41 -7.11 -9.17
N ASP A 14 2.07 -7.78 -8.24
CA ASP A 14 2.84 -8.99 -8.52
C ASP A 14 1.93 -10.22 -8.35
N PRO A 15 1.48 -10.84 -9.46
CA PRO A 15 0.58 -12.00 -9.40
C PRO A 15 1.29 -13.26 -8.89
N ASN A 16 2.63 -13.30 -8.86
CA ASN A 16 3.37 -14.46 -8.37
C ASN A 16 3.45 -14.49 -6.84
N ASN A 17 3.09 -13.40 -6.16
CA ASN A 17 3.08 -13.34 -4.70
C ASN A 17 1.80 -13.99 -4.15
N GLY A 18 1.84 -15.30 -3.94
CA GLY A 18 0.71 -16.08 -3.42
C GLY A 18 0.32 -15.76 -1.97
N GLN A 19 1.23 -15.16 -1.19
CA GLN A 19 0.93 -14.75 0.19
C GLN A 19 0.08 -13.47 0.23
N TRP A 20 0.28 -12.57 -0.73
CA TRP A 20 -0.42 -11.29 -0.83
C TRP A 20 -1.10 -11.13 -2.19
N PRO A 21 -2.17 -11.91 -2.46
CA PRO A 21 -2.82 -11.91 -3.76
C PRO A 21 -3.45 -10.55 -4.06
N CYS A 22 -3.40 -10.15 -5.32
CA CYS A 22 -4.03 -8.92 -5.76
C CYS A 22 -5.55 -9.04 -5.76
N ALA A 23 -6.23 -8.11 -5.10
CA ALA A 23 -7.68 -8.06 -5.09
C ALA A 23 -8.22 -7.58 -6.44
N PRO A 24 -9.31 -8.18 -6.97
CA PRO A 24 -9.93 -7.73 -8.22
C PRO A 24 -10.32 -6.25 -8.17
N GLY A 25 -9.97 -5.51 -9.23
CA GLY A 25 -10.26 -4.08 -9.35
C GLY A 25 -9.39 -3.15 -8.49
N GLN A 26 -8.50 -3.68 -7.66
CA GLN A 26 -7.60 -2.88 -6.83
C GLN A 26 -6.26 -2.62 -7.52
N LYS A 27 -5.67 -1.47 -7.18
CA LYS A 27 -4.33 -1.06 -7.64
C LYS A 27 -3.49 -0.57 -6.45
N TYR A 28 -2.22 -0.94 -6.47
CA TYR A 28 -1.29 -0.72 -5.37
C TYR A 28 -0.22 0.33 -5.73
N TYR A 29 -0.60 1.36 -6.50
CA TYR A 29 0.26 2.52 -6.78
C TYR A 29 0.63 3.29 -5.50
N GLY A 30 1.61 4.17 -5.60
CA GLY A 30 2.13 4.94 -4.47
C GLY A 30 1.05 5.71 -3.71
N ARG A 31 0.98 5.55 -2.38
CA ARG A 31 0.13 6.38 -1.49
C ARG A 31 0.85 6.76 -0.21
N GLY A 32 0.43 7.87 0.37
CA GLY A 32 0.93 8.36 1.65
C GLY A 32 2.33 8.99 1.57
N PRO A 33 2.91 9.34 2.73
CA PRO A 33 4.14 10.13 2.80
C PRO A 33 5.36 9.49 2.13
N LEU A 34 5.52 8.17 2.23
CA LEU A 34 6.61 7.41 1.58
C LEU A 34 6.18 6.68 0.30
N GLN A 35 4.99 6.99 -0.23
CA GLN A 35 4.49 6.42 -1.49
C GLN A 35 4.58 4.88 -1.52
N ILE A 36 4.06 4.22 -0.49
CA ILE A 36 4.07 2.75 -0.44
C ILE A 36 3.36 2.18 -1.66
N SER A 37 4.01 1.22 -2.32
CA SER A 37 3.60 0.63 -3.59
C SER A 37 3.68 -0.88 -3.53
N TRP A 38 2.95 -1.59 -4.39
CA TRP A 38 2.89 -3.05 -4.50
C TRP A 38 2.03 -3.81 -3.49
N ASN A 39 1.30 -4.82 -3.98
CA ASN A 39 0.47 -5.74 -3.18
C ASN A 39 1.22 -6.33 -1.98
N TYR A 40 2.47 -6.72 -2.17
CA TYR A 40 3.30 -7.29 -1.11
C TYR A 40 3.78 -6.30 -0.05
N ASN A 41 3.56 -5.00 -0.24
CA ASN A 41 3.75 -4.00 0.83
C ASN A 41 2.41 -3.64 1.48
N TYR A 42 1.36 -3.46 0.67
CA TYR A 42 0.01 -3.14 1.20
C TYR A 42 -0.56 -4.27 2.06
N GLY A 43 -0.35 -5.53 1.68
CA GLY A 43 -0.80 -6.70 2.43
C GLY A 43 -0.25 -6.76 3.85
N PRO A 44 1.08 -6.85 4.06
CA PRO A 44 1.64 -6.92 5.40
C PRO A 44 1.49 -5.62 6.18
N ALA A 45 1.57 -4.44 5.55
CA ALA A 45 1.25 -3.18 6.23
C ALA A 45 -0.19 -3.18 6.76
N GLY A 46 -1.14 -3.66 5.96
CA GLY A 46 -2.54 -3.85 6.33
C GLY A 46 -2.68 -4.73 7.57
N ARG A 47 -2.04 -5.90 7.54
CA ARG A 47 -2.06 -6.85 8.66
C ARG A 47 -1.51 -6.24 9.95
N ASP A 48 -0.35 -5.58 9.89
CA ASP A 48 0.34 -5.11 11.10
C ASP A 48 -0.29 -3.85 11.70
N ILE A 49 -0.89 -2.99 10.86
CA ILE A 49 -1.54 -1.74 11.29
C ILE A 49 -3.03 -1.95 11.63
N GLY A 50 -3.66 -2.99 11.08
CA GLY A 50 -5.08 -3.30 11.29
C GLY A 50 -6.01 -2.65 10.26
N PHE A 51 -5.63 -2.63 8.98
CA PHE A 51 -6.50 -2.21 7.87
C PHE A 51 -6.49 -3.22 6.71
N ASN A 52 -7.52 -3.21 5.86
CA ASN A 52 -7.59 -4.09 4.71
C ASN A 52 -6.72 -3.58 3.54
N GLY A 53 -5.41 -3.77 3.61
CA GLY A 53 -4.49 -3.23 2.60
C GLY A 53 -4.64 -3.84 1.19
N LEU A 54 -5.07 -5.10 1.08
CA LEU A 54 -5.30 -5.72 -0.22
C LEU A 54 -6.64 -5.34 -0.84
N GLY A 55 -7.71 -5.33 -0.06
CA GLY A 55 -9.07 -5.06 -0.53
C GLY A 55 -9.46 -3.57 -0.53
N ASP A 56 -8.80 -2.74 0.29
CA ASP A 56 -8.98 -1.29 0.34
C ASP A 56 -7.64 -0.54 0.49
N PRO A 57 -6.76 -0.60 -0.53
CA PRO A 57 -5.50 0.15 -0.52
C PRO A 57 -5.72 1.67 -0.52
N ASN A 58 -6.90 2.16 -0.90
CA ASN A 58 -7.21 3.60 -0.91
C ASN A 58 -7.27 4.20 0.49
N ARG A 59 -7.43 3.38 1.52
CA ARG A 59 -7.43 3.83 2.92
C ARG A 59 -6.17 4.62 3.28
N VAL A 60 -5.02 4.25 2.72
CA VAL A 60 -3.73 4.96 2.89
C VAL A 60 -3.76 6.39 2.35
N ALA A 61 -4.65 6.70 1.39
CA ALA A 61 -4.83 8.04 0.84
C ALA A 61 -5.99 8.82 1.48
N GLN A 62 -6.87 8.15 2.24
CA GLN A 62 -8.08 8.75 2.81
C GLN A 62 -7.96 9.02 4.32
N ASP A 63 -7.07 8.31 5.01
CA ASP A 63 -6.89 8.39 6.45
C ASP A 63 -5.44 8.76 6.78
N ALA A 64 -5.24 9.95 7.32
CA ALA A 64 -3.90 10.47 7.62
C ALA A 64 -3.16 9.61 8.65
N VAL A 65 -3.86 9.03 9.64
CA VAL A 65 -3.24 8.18 10.65
C VAL A 65 -2.74 6.89 10.00
N ILE A 66 -3.55 6.28 9.14
CA ILE A 66 -3.13 5.09 8.39
C ILE A 66 -1.99 5.43 7.42
N ALA A 67 -2.04 6.59 6.77
CA ALA A 67 -0.99 7.04 5.86
C ALA A 67 0.38 7.14 6.56
N PHE A 68 0.43 7.79 7.72
CA PHE A 68 1.67 7.91 8.50
C PHE A 68 2.12 6.59 9.14
N LYS A 69 1.18 5.77 9.64
CA LYS A 69 1.51 4.43 10.14
C LYS A 69 2.11 3.55 9.04
N ALA A 70 1.55 3.59 7.83
CA ALA A 70 2.06 2.84 6.69
C ALA A 70 3.45 3.32 6.26
N ALA A 71 3.70 4.63 6.28
CA ALA A 71 5.03 5.19 6.04
C ALA A 71 6.05 4.72 7.10
N LEU A 72 5.70 4.80 8.39
CA LEU A 72 6.59 4.34 9.46
C LEU A 72 6.84 2.84 9.39
N TRP A 73 5.80 2.04 9.14
CA TRP A 73 5.92 0.60 8.94
C TRP A 73 6.88 0.26 7.80
N PHE A 74 6.82 0.99 6.68
CA PHE A 74 7.73 0.81 5.57
C PHE A 74 9.17 1.10 5.99
N TRP A 75 9.40 2.22 6.68
CA TRP A 75 10.71 2.62 7.19
C TRP A 75 11.33 1.57 8.13
N THR A 76 10.54 0.98 9.02
CA THR A 76 11.06 0.05 10.03
C THR A 76 11.21 -1.39 9.54
N ASN A 77 10.52 -1.78 8.46
CA ASN A 77 10.47 -3.18 8.03
C ASN A 77 10.96 -3.44 6.60
N ASN A 78 11.08 -2.41 5.75
CA ASN A 78 11.38 -2.57 4.31
C ASN A 78 12.50 -1.66 3.81
N VAL A 79 13.23 -1.02 4.73
CA VAL A 79 14.49 -0.31 4.45
C VAL A 79 15.60 -1.12 5.09
N HIS A 80 16.61 -1.49 4.32
CA HIS A 80 17.75 -2.31 4.72
C HIS A 80 19.04 -1.62 4.30
#